data_AF-A0A1X7TFT6-F1
#
_entry.id   AF-A0A1X7TFT6-F1
#
_cell.length_a   1.000
_cell.length_b   1.000
_cell.length_c   1.000
_cell.angle_alpha   90.00
_cell.angle_beta   90.00
_cell.angle_gamma   90.00
#
_symmetry.space_group_name_H-M   'P 1'
#
loop_
_entity.id
_entity.type
_entity.pdbx_description
1 polymer ?
#
loop_
_entity_poly.entity_id
_entity_poly.type
_entity_poly.pdbx_seq_one_letter_code
_entity_poly.pdbx_strand_id
1 'polypeptide(L)'
;KLDEDVAHCKDQLQELKARTGLLNKYIKKQSDVKVQCSQRQQQNKESDLYNERERLKQELAEEKRAHAEIENYLKKHIEDLDGKVEYWMSKYEEDLEMKTIEYKEREEVVIEHRAMKERQRIKEQEKKENTTATKIQAWWRGMMVRKGLGPFKKGSKKKGKKGKKGKSKKK
;
A
#
# COMPACT_ATOMS: atom_id res chain seq x y z
N LYS A 1 59.44 84.61 64.51
CA LYS A 1 59.68 83.17 64.75
C LYS A 1 58.37 82.40 64.94
N LEU A 2 57.76 82.34 66.13
CA LEU A 2 56.55 81.52 66.33
C LEU A 2 55.36 81.90 65.41
N ASP A 3 55.09 83.20 65.22
CA ASP A 3 54.01 83.66 64.33
C ASP A 3 54.29 83.40 62.84
N GLU A 4 55.57 83.46 62.42
CA GLU A 4 55.97 83.11 61.05
C GLU A 4 55.85 81.60 60.82
N ASP A 5 56.21 80.79 61.81
CA ASP A 5 56.10 79.33 61.75
C ASP A 5 54.62 78.89 61.66
N VAL A 6 53.72 79.58 62.38
CA VAL A 6 52.26 79.36 62.32
C VAL A 6 51.69 79.78 60.96
N ALA A 7 52.13 80.91 60.40
CA ALA A 7 51.73 81.35 59.06
C ALA A 7 52.19 80.35 57.99
N HIS A 8 53.45 79.90 58.05
CA HIS A 8 54.00 78.91 57.15
C HIS A 8 53.25 77.57 57.20
N CYS A 9 52.92 77.08 58.40
CA CYS A 9 52.11 75.86 58.56
C CYS A 9 50.69 76.01 57.98
N LYS A 10 50.06 77.18 58.10
CA LYS A 10 48.73 77.44 57.52
C LYS A 10 48.78 77.44 55.99
N ASP A 11 49.78 78.09 55.41
CA ASP A 11 49.97 78.11 53.96
C ASP A 11 50.22 76.70 53.42
N GLN A 12 51.06 75.90 54.09
CA GLN A 12 51.27 74.49 53.75
C GLN A 12 49.99 73.66 53.83
N LEU A 13 49.17 73.86 54.87
CA LEU A 13 47.89 73.16 55.00
C LEU A 13 46.92 73.53 53.87
N GLN A 14 46.91 74.81 53.48
CA GLN A 14 46.04 75.32 52.42
C GLN A 14 46.51 74.83 51.04
N GLU A 15 47.82 74.79 50.82
CA GLU A 15 48.44 74.18 49.63
C GLU A 15 48.14 72.67 49.55
N LEU A 16 48.29 71.93 50.65
CA LEU A 16 47.96 70.51 50.72
C LEU A 16 46.48 70.25 50.43
N LYS A 17 45.57 71.05 50.99
CA LYS A 17 44.13 70.94 50.70
C LYS A 17 43.82 71.20 49.22
N ALA A 18 44.44 72.22 48.63
CA ALA A 18 44.29 72.52 47.21
C ALA A 18 44.83 71.37 46.34
N ARG A 19 46.01 70.83 46.68
CA ARG A 19 46.65 69.71 45.99
C ARG A 19 45.82 68.43 46.09
N THR A 20 45.32 68.08 47.28
CA THR A 20 44.42 66.93 47.48
C THR A 20 43.11 67.11 46.71
N GLY A 21 42.55 68.33 46.68
CA GLY A 21 41.35 68.63 45.89
C GLY A 21 41.56 68.43 44.38
N LEU A 22 42.71 68.85 43.85
CA LEU A 22 43.10 68.60 42.46
C LEU A 22 43.32 67.11 42.19
N LEU A 23 43.99 66.40 43.11
CA LEU A 23 44.24 64.96 42.99
C LEU A 23 42.92 64.18 42.93
N ASN A 24 41.96 64.50 43.80
CA ASN A 24 40.65 63.86 43.80
C ASN A 24 39.88 64.09 42.48
N LYS A 25 39.93 65.30 41.93
CA LYS A 25 39.32 65.60 40.62
C LYS A 25 39.98 64.80 39.49
N TYR A 26 41.31 64.71 39.52
CA TYR A 26 42.06 63.94 38.55
C TYR A 26 41.72 62.44 38.62
N ILE A 27 41.75 61.86 39.82
CA ILE A 27 41.42 60.45 40.06
C ILE A 27 40.00 60.14 39.59
N LYS A 28 39.03 60.99 39.92
CA LYS A 28 37.64 60.83 39.46
C LYS A 28 37.54 60.87 37.95
N LYS A 29 38.17 61.85 37.29
CA LYS A 29 38.16 61.94 35.83
C LYS A 29 38.83 60.73 35.18
N GLN A 30 39.91 60.22 35.77
CA GLN A 30 40.59 59.02 35.32
C GLN A 30 39.71 57.77 35.47
N SER A 31 38.96 57.63 36.57
CA SER A 31 38.03 56.51 36.75
C SER A 31 36.85 56.57 35.77
N ASP A 32 36.28 57.76 35.58
CA ASP A 32 35.13 57.96 34.69
C ASP A 32 35.48 57.60 33.23
N VAL A 33 36.65 58.03 32.75
CA VAL A 33 37.12 57.68 31.40
C VAL A 33 37.36 56.18 31.24
N LYS A 34 37.91 55.50 32.26
CA LYS A 34 38.09 54.04 32.23
C LYS A 34 36.76 53.30 32.11
N VAL A 35 35.78 53.70 32.93
CA VAL A 35 34.43 53.11 32.89
C VAL A 35 33.78 53.36 31.53
N GLN A 36 33.82 54.60 31.03
CA GLN A 36 33.21 54.95 29.75
C GLN A 36 33.84 54.22 28.56
N CYS A 37 35.17 54.09 28.54
CA CYS A 37 35.89 53.33 27.52
C CYS A 37 35.50 51.85 27.56
N SER A 38 35.47 51.26 28.76
CA SER A 38 35.06 49.86 28.94
C SER A 38 33.60 49.64 28.53
N GLN A 39 32.70 50.53 28.93
CA GLN A 39 31.28 50.46 28.57
C GLN A 39 31.08 50.55 27.05
N ARG A 40 31.80 51.44 26.37
CA ARG A 40 31.71 51.57 24.91
C ARG A 40 32.26 50.35 24.18
N GLN A 41 33.36 49.77 24.66
CA GLN A 41 33.86 48.50 24.12
C GLN A 41 32.84 47.37 24.30
N GLN A 42 32.18 47.31 25.45
CA GLN A 42 31.15 46.30 25.71
C GLN A 42 29.93 46.48 24.81
N GLN A 43 29.45 47.71 24.64
CA GLN A 43 28.33 48.02 23.74
C GLN A 43 28.63 47.66 22.29
N ASN A 44 29.86 47.93 21.81
CA ASN A 44 30.25 47.53 20.46
C ASN A 44 30.21 46.00 20.31
N LYS A 45 30.81 45.25 21.25
CA LYS A 45 30.78 43.78 21.24
C LYS A 45 29.35 43.24 21.28
N GLU A 46 28.49 43.83 22.11
CA GLU A 46 27.09 43.45 22.22
C GLU A 46 26.33 43.71 20.91
N SER A 47 26.59 44.85 20.27
CA SER A 47 26.05 45.18 18.94
C SER A 47 26.53 44.19 17.87
N ASP A 48 27.81 43.83 17.88
CA ASP A 48 28.36 42.86 16.93
C ASP A 48 27.72 41.47 17.11
N LEU A 49 27.60 41.01 18.36
CA LEU A 49 26.92 39.75 18.69
C LEU A 49 25.43 39.78 18.33
N TYR A 50 24.77 40.93 18.52
CA TYR A 50 23.37 41.09 18.12
C TYR A 50 23.19 40.96 16.61
N ASN A 51 24.06 41.61 15.83
CA ASN A 51 24.06 41.54 14.38
C ASN A 51 24.36 40.12 13.89
N GLU A 52 25.33 39.43 14.49
CA GLU A 52 25.67 38.05 14.18
C GLU A 52 24.49 37.10 14.44
N ARG A 53 23.84 37.24 15.60
CA ARG A 53 22.66 36.46 15.95
C ARG A 53 21.53 36.67 14.94
N GLU A 54 21.34 37.90 14.47
CA GLU A 54 20.30 38.20 13.50
C GLU A 54 20.63 37.64 12.11
N ARG A 55 21.90 37.67 11.69
CA ARG A 55 22.37 37.01 10.46
C ARG A 55 22.13 35.51 10.52
N LEU A 56 22.55 34.86 11.61
CA LEU A 56 22.37 33.41 11.81
C LEU A 56 20.89 33.01 11.81
N LYS A 57 19.99 33.86 12.33
CA LYS A 57 18.54 33.61 12.24
C LYS A 57 18.03 33.65 10.81
N GLN A 58 18.51 34.57 9.99
CA GLN A 58 18.15 34.66 8.57
C GLN A 58 18.65 33.44 7.81
N GLU A 59 19.93 33.08 7.98
CA GLU A 59 20.52 31.87 7.38
C GLU A 59 19.74 30.61 7.79
N LEU A 60 19.37 30.48 9.07
CA LEU A 60 18.56 29.36 9.55
C LEU A 60 17.16 29.33 8.92
N ALA A 61 16.55 30.50 8.69
CA ALA A 61 15.23 30.57 8.06
C ALA A 61 15.29 30.20 6.58
N GLU A 62 16.35 30.60 5.87
CA GLU A 62 16.63 30.20 4.50
C GLU A 62 16.86 28.70 4.38
N GLU A 63 17.67 28.13 5.27
CA GLU A 63 17.93 26.68 5.30
C GLU A 63 16.64 25.88 5.56
N LYS A 64 15.81 26.32 6.52
CA LYS A 64 14.50 25.70 6.78
C LYS A 64 13.59 25.75 5.55
N ARG A 65 13.63 26.84 4.79
CA ARG A 65 12.83 26.98 3.58
C ARG A 65 13.33 26.04 2.48
N ALA A 66 14.63 26.03 2.21
CA ALA A 66 15.24 25.14 1.22
C ALA A 66 14.98 23.67 1.56
N HIS A 67 15.12 23.31 2.84
CA HIS A 67 14.80 21.98 3.33
C HIS A 67 13.35 21.58 3.06
N ALA A 68 12.39 22.46 3.38
CA ALA A 68 10.96 22.20 3.12
C ALA A 68 10.66 22.03 1.61
N GLU A 69 11.32 22.82 0.75
CA GLU A 69 11.18 22.70 -0.71
C GLU A 69 11.72 21.35 -1.22
N ILE A 70 12.88 20.92 -0.71
CA ILE A 70 13.46 19.59 -1.04
C ILE A 70 12.54 18.47 -0.55
N GLU A 71 12.05 18.53 0.68
CA GLU A 71 11.13 17.53 1.21
C GLU A 71 9.86 17.43 0.36
N ASN A 72 9.27 18.56 -0.03
CA ASN A 72 8.07 18.58 -0.86
C ASN A 72 8.32 17.97 -2.24
N TYR A 73 9.48 18.26 -2.84
CA TYR A 73 9.88 17.64 -4.10
C TYR A 73 9.99 16.12 -3.97
N LEU A 74 10.66 15.63 -2.93
CA LEU A 74 10.83 14.19 -2.68
C LEU A 74 9.49 13.50 -2.41
N LYS A 75 8.62 14.11 -1.58
CA LYS A 75 7.27 13.59 -1.29
C LYS A 75 6.45 13.44 -2.57
N LYS A 76 6.45 14.47 -3.42
CA LYS A 76 5.74 14.42 -4.71
C LYS A 76 6.30 13.33 -5.63
N HIS A 77 7.62 13.17 -5.67
CA HIS A 77 8.25 12.13 -6.50
C HIS A 77 7.92 10.72 -6.01
N ILE A 78 7.86 10.52 -4.69
CA ILE A 78 7.41 9.26 -4.09
C ILE A 78 5.96 8.98 -4.48
N GLU A 79 5.06 9.96 -4.34
CA GLU A 79 3.65 9.83 -4.73
C GLU A 79 3.48 9.47 -6.22
N ASP A 80 4.26 10.12 -7.11
CA ASP A 80 4.26 9.80 -8.54
C ASP A 80 4.74 8.37 -8.84
N LEU A 81 5.68 7.84 -8.04
CA LEU A 81 6.18 6.47 -8.17
C LEU A 81 5.19 5.46 -7.62
N ASP A 82 4.60 5.73 -6.45
CA ASP A 82 3.57 4.90 -5.84
C ASP A 82 2.37 4.75 -6.78
N GLY A 83 1.90 5.85 -7.40
CA GLY A 83 0.84 5.78 -8.40
C GLY A 83 1.18 4.93 -9.63
N LYS A 84 2.45 4.90 -10.06
CA LYS A 84 2.89 4.00 -11.14
C LYS A 84 2.89 2.55 -10.69
N VAL A 85 3.34 2.27 -9.46
CA VAL A 85 3.33 0.93 -8.89
C VAL A 85 1.90 0.41 -8.80
N GLU A 86 0.97 1.20 -8.26
CA GLU A 86 -0.45 0.86 -8.19
C GLU A 86 -1.05 0.56 -9.57
N TYR A 87 -0.79 1.43 -10.55
CA TYR A 87 -1.23 1.23 -11.93
C TYR A 87 -0.74 -0.11 -12.49
N TRP A 88 0.56 -0.39 -12.37
CA TRP A 88 1.12 -1.62 -12.91
C TRP A 88 0.61 -2.85 -12.15
N MET A 89 0.47 -2.78 -10.83
CA MET A 89 -0.10 -3.86 -10.03
C MET A 89 -1.52 -4.21 -10.48
N SER A 90 -2.39 -3.20 -10.62
CA SER A 90 -3.77 -3.40 -11.07
C SER A 90 -3.83 -3.99 -12.48
N LYS A 91 -2.98 -3.50 -13.39
CA LYS A 91 -2.88 -4.04 -14.74
C LYS A 91 -2.43 -5.51 -14.75
N TYR A 92 -1.41 -5.85 -13.97
CA TYR A 92 -0.92 -7.23 -13.87
C TYR A 92 -1.97 -8.17 -13.28
N GLU A 93 -2.74 -7.71 -12.30
CA GLU A 93 -3.83 -8.47 -11.70
C GLU A 93 -4.93 -8.76 -12.73
N GLU A 94 -5.37 -7.74 -13.48
CA GLU A 94 -6.36 -7.90 -14.56
C GLU A 94 -5.87 -8.87 -15.65
N ASP A 95 -4.62 -8.70 -16.11
CA ASP A 95 -4.02 -9.60 -17.11
C ASP A 95 -3.95 -11.05 -16.59
N LEU A 96 -3.65 -11.25 -15.30
CA LEU A 96 -3.58 -12.57 -14.69
C LEU A 96 -4.98 -13.22 -14.56
N GLU A 97 -5.99 -12.44 -14.18
CA GLU A 97 -7.37 -12.90 -14.10
C GLU A 97 -7.89 -13.31 -15.49
N MET A 98 -7.69 -12.45 -16.49
CA MET A 98 -8.06 -12.72 -17.88
C MET A 98 -7.40 -14.01 -18.39
N LYS A 99 -6.11 -14.18 -18.11
CA LYS A 99 -5.39 -15.39 -18.50
C LYS A 99 -5.91 -16.63 -17.77
N THR A 100 -6.24 -16.49 -16.49
CA THR A 100 -6.79 -17.58 -15.69
C THR A 100 -8.16 -18.03 -16.21
N ILE A 101 -9.02 -17.09 -16.61
CA ILE A 101 -10.31 -17.39 -17.24
C ILE A 101 -10.10 -18.13 -18.56
N GLU A 102 -9.22 -17.62 -19.43
CA GLU A 102 -8.90 -18.25 -20.72
C GLU A 102 -8.40 -19.69 -20.55
N TYR A 103 -7.57 -19.96 -19.54
CA TYR A 103 -7.10 -21.32 -19.25
C TYR A 103 -8.23 -22.24 -18.80
N LYS A 104 -9.12 -21.75 -17.92
CA LYS A 104 -10.28 -22.52 -17.45
C LYS A 104 -11.23 -22.86 -18.61
N GLU A 105 -11.55 -21.90 -19.47
CA GLU A 105 -12.39 -22.13 -20.64
C GLU A 105 -11.79 -23.18 -21.59
N ARG A 106 -10.48 -23.09 -21.85
CA ARG A 106 -9.78 -24.09 -22.66
C ARG A 106 -9.78 -25.47 -22.03
N GLU A 107 -9.58 -25.55 -20.72
CA GLU A 107 -9.63 -26.80 -19.98
C GLU A 107 -11.02 -27.44 -20.04
N GLU A 108 -12.08 -26.65 -19.84
CA GLU A 108 -13.47 -27.09 -19.97
C GLU A 108 -13.75 -27.67 -21.36
N VAL A 109 -13.37 -26.97 -22.44
CA VAL A 109 -13.54 -27.46 -23.82
C VAL A 109 -12.83 -28.81 -24.02
N VAL A 110 -11.62 -28.97 -23.49
CA VAL A 110 -10.86 -30.23 -23.59
C VAL A 110 -11.57 -31.36 -22.83
N ILE A 111 -12.06 -31.08 -21.62
CA ILE A 111 -12.81 -32.03 -20.79
C ILE A 111 -14.11 -32.43 -21.50
N GLU A 112 -14.89 -31.47 -22.01
CA GLU A 112 -16.14 -31.72 -22.71
C GLU A 112 -15.93 -32.53 -24.00
N HIS A 113 -14.93 -32.18 -24.80
CA HIS A 113 -14.60 -32.93 -26.01
C HIS A 113 -14.23 -34.39 -25.68
N ARG A 114 -13.44 -34.62 -24.63
CA ARG A 114 -13.10 -35.97 -24.16
C ARG A 114 -14.34 -36.73 -23.72
N ALA A 115 -15.21 -36.10 -22.93
CA ALA A 115 -16.46 -36.69 -22.46
C ALA A 115 -17.42 -37.02 -23.62
N MET A 116 -17.50 -36.14 -24.63
CA MET A 116 -18.32 -36.34 -25.82
C MET A 116 -17.84 -37.55 -26.64
N LYS A 117 -16.52 -37.68 -26.86
CA LYS A 117 -15.95 -38.85 -27.55
C LYS A 117 -16.27 -40.15 -26.82
N GLU A 118 -16.17 -40.18 -25.50
CA GLU A 118 -16.49 -41.40 -24.75
C GLU A 118 -17.99 -41.75 -24.81
N ARG A 119 -18.88 -40.75 -24.70
CA ARG A 119 -20.33 -40.93 -24.90
C ARG A 119 -20.66 -41.47 -26.29
N GLN A 120 -19.94 -41.04 -27.33
CA GLN A 120 -20.12 -41.56 -28.69
C GLN A 120 -19.73 -43.04 -28.78
N ARG A 121 -18.60 -43.44 -28.18
CA ARG A 121 -18.14 -44.83 -28.16
C ARG A 121 -19.15 -45.76 -27.46
N ILE A 122 -19.67 -45.33 -26.31
CA ILE A 122 -20.71 -46.09 -25.58
C ILE A 122 -21.96 -46.25 -26.45
N LYS A 123 -22.48 -45.16 -27.03
CA LYS A 123 -23.67 -45.22 -27.92
C LYS A 123 -23.45 -46.11 -29.14
N GLU A 124 -22.24 -46.12 -29.70
CA GLU A 124 -21.90 -46.98 -30.84
C GLU A 124 -21.88 -48.46 -30.45
N GLN A 125 -21.30 -48.76 -29.28
CA GLN A 125 -21.27 -50.11 -28.72
C GLN A 125 -22.69 -50.63 -28.44
N GLU A 126 -23.53 -49.81 -27.77
CA GLU A 126 -24.94 -50.13 -27.53
C GLU A 126 -25.70 -50.38 -28.83
N LYS A 127 -25.45 -49.60 -29.88
CA LYS A 127 -26.06 -49.83 -31.20
C LYS A 127 -25.64 -51.17 -31.81
N LYS A 128 -24.35 -51.53 -31.71
CA LYS A 128 -23.84 -52.82 -32.19
C LYS A 128 -24.49 -53.97 -31.44
N GLU A 129 -24.55 -53.89 -30.11
CA GLU A 129 -25.20 -54.87 -29.24
C GLU A 129 -26.70 -54.99 -29.51
N ASN A 130 -27.40 -53.87 -29.66
CA ASN A 130 -28.82 -53.86 -30.02
C ASN A 130 -29.05 -54.49 -31.39
N THR A 131 -28.15 -54.26 -32.35
CA THR A 131 -28.23 -54.85 -33.69
C THR A 131 -28.00 -56.36 -33.64
N THR A 132 -26.99 -56.83 -32.92
CA THR A 132 -26.71 -58.28 -32.78
C THR A 132 -27.84 -58.96 -32.00
N ALA A 133 -28.31 -58.37 -30.90
CA ALA A 133 -29.46 -58.84 -30.14
C ALA A 133 -30.70 -58.93 -31.03
N THR A 134 -30.98 -57.91 -31.84
CA THR A 134 -32.11 -57.92 -32.79
C THR A 134 -32.00 -59.06 -33.81
N LYS A 135 -30.80 -59.30 -34.36
CA LYS A 135 -30.56 -60.43 -35.28
C LYS A 135 -30.81 -61.78 -34.61
N ILE A 136 -30.31 -61.99 -33.39
CA ILE A 136 -30.53 -63.21 -32.61
C ILE A 136 -32.02 -63.39 -32.31
N GLN A 137 -32.69 -62.33 -31.85
CA GLN A 137 -34.12 -62.39 -31.56
C GLN A 137 -34.95 -62.68 -32.83
N ALA A 138 -34.62 -62.05 -33.97
CA ALA A 138 -35.29 -62.30 -35.24
C ALA A 138 -35.07 -63.75 -35.74
N TRP A 139 -33.84 -64.26 -35.62
CA TRP A 139 -33.52 -65.65 -35.91
C TRP A 139 -34.32 -66.62 -35.04
N TRP A 140 -34.39 -66.38 -33.73
CA TRP A 140 -35.17 -67.19 -32.79
C TRP A 140 -36.67 -67.15 -33.11
N ARG A 141 -37.24 -65.95 -33.34
CA ARG A 141 -38.64 -65.80 -33.76
C ARG A 141 -38.92 -66.57 -35.06
N GLY A 142 -38.03 -66.49 -36.05
CA GLY A 142 -38.13 -67.25 -37.29
C GLY A 142 -38.03 -68.77 -37.09
N MET A 143 -37.13 -69.22 -36.20
CA MET A 143 -37.03 -70.63 -35.83
C MET A 143 -38.30 -71.13 -35.14
N MET A 144 -38.86 -70.34 -34.22
CA MET A 144 -40.11 -70.69 -33.55
C MET A 144 -41.25 -70.89 -34.53
N VAL A 145 -41.36 -70.06 -35.57
CA VAL A 145 -42.36 -70.21 -36.63
C VAL A 145 -42.09 -71.45 -37.48
N ARG A 146 -40.86 -71.65 -37.97
CA ARG A 146 -40.52 -72.77 -38.88
C ARG A 146 -40.65 -74.14 -38.23
N LYS A 147 -40.24 -74.27 -36.96
CA LYS A 147 -40.34 -75.54 -36.21
C LYS A 147 -41.68 -75.70 -35.47
N GLY A 148 -42.60 -74.73 -35.60
CA GLY A 148 -43.88 -74.77 -34.89
C GLY A 148 -43.69 -74.88 -33.37
N LEU A 149 -42.79 -74.09 -32.79
CA LEU A 149 -42.54 -74.04 -31.36
C LEU A 149 -43.42 -72.96 -30.71
N GLY A 150 -43.80 -73.18 -29.45
CA GLY A 150 -44.64 -72.24 -28.71
C GLY A 150 -46.01 -72.02 -29.38
N PRO A 151 -46.49 -70.76 -29.52
CA PRO A 151 -47.82 -70.45 -30.08
C PRO A 151 -48.06 -70.91 -31.53
N PHE A 152 -47.01 -71.29 -32.28
CA PHE A 152 -47.08 -71.64 -33.70
C PHE A 152 -47.12 -73.16 -33.97
N LYS A 153 -47.25 -73.98 -32.92
CA LYS A 153 -47.31 -75.44 -33.04
C LYS A 153 -48.56 -75.90 -33.79
N LYS A 154 -48.40 -76.43 -35.01
CA LYS A 154 -49.49 -77.08 -35.74
C LYS A 154 -49.86 -78.39 -35.02
N GLY A 155 -50.89 -78.32 -34.18
CA GLY A 155 -51.42 -79.49 -33.47
C GLY A 155 -52.22 -79.22 -32.19
N SER A 156 -52.23 -78.01 -31.61
CA SER A 156 -53.15 -77.72 -30.50
C SER A 156 -54.34 -76.88 -30.97
N LYS A 157 -55.53 -77.47 -30.85
CA LYS A 157 -56.83 -76.82 -31.03
C LYS A 157 -56.86 -75.42 -30.41
N LYS A 158 -57.33 -74.47 -31.22
CA LYS A 158 -58.09 -73.26 -30.85
C LYS A 158 -58.91 -73.51 -29.56
N LYS A 159 -58.60 -72.82 -28.46
CA LYS A 159 -59.58 -72.60 -27.37
C LYS A 159 -59.98 -71.13 -27.41
N GLY A 160 -61.29 -70.94 -27.53
CA GLY A 160 -61.92 -69.76 -28.09
C GLY A 160 -61.64 -68.45 -27.36
N LYS A 161 -61.63 -67.39 -28.18
CA LYS A 161 -62.11 -66.07 -27.77
C LYS A 161 -63.60 -66.21 -27.43
N LYS A 162 -63.94 -66.25 -26.13
CA LYS A 162 -65.28 -65.92 -25.61
C LYS A 162 -65.07 -65.20 -24.27
N GLY A 163 -65.41 -63.90 -24.27
CA GLY A 163 -65.00 -62.98 -23.21
C GLY A 163 -65.70 -63.16 -21.88
N LYS A 164 -65.17 -62.50 -20.84
CA LYS A 164 -65.95 -62.09 -19.67
C LYS A 164 -65.38 -60.81 -19.03
N LYS A 165 -66.21 -59.77 -19.13
CA LYS A 165 -66.41 -58.59 -18.28
C LYS A 165 -66.04 -58.88 -16.79
N GLY A 166 -65.25 -58.01 -16.14
CA GLY A 166 -64.93 -58.16 -14.72
C GLY A 166 -63.97 -57.10 -14.16
N LYS A 167 -64.57 -56.05 -13.60
CA LYS A 167 -64.06 -54.83 -12.94
C LYS A 167 -63.35 -55.11 -11.59
N SER A 168 -62.23 -54.43 -11.28
CA SER A 168 -61.73 -54.13 -9.91
C SER A 168 -60.41 -53.34 -10.02
N LYS A 169 -60.36 -52.00 -10.11
CA LYS A 169 -60.40 -50.94 -9.08
C LYS A 169 -59.94 -51.30 -7.65
N LYS A 170 -59.06 -50.43 -7.13
CA LYS A 170 -58.56 -50.20 -5.74
C LYS A 170 -57.44 -51.14 -5.27
N LYS A 171 -56.38 -50.63 -4.66
CA LYS A 171 -56.33 -49.55 -3.65
C LYS A 171 -55.11 -48.66 -3.82
#